data_AF-A0A8C9NJ06-F1
#
_entry.id   AF-A0A8C9NJ06-F1
#
_cell.length_a   1.000
_cell.length_b   1.000
_cell.length_c   1.000
_cell.angle_alpha   90.00
_cell.angle_beta   90.00
_cell.angle_gamma   90.00
#
_symmetry.space_group_name_H-M   'P 1'
#
loop_
_entity.id
_entity.type
_entity.pdbx_description
1 polymer ?
#
loop_
_entity_poly.entity_id
_entity_poly.type
_entity_poly.pdbx_seq_one_letter_code
_entity_poly.pdbx_strand_id
1 'polypeptide(L)'
;KGCSCSTVLECSPGGHQILQSPYRSVDFDSSQLQQSAIQDLICDHSLAPGWYRFMIFDKPAEMPTKCVEMNHCGTQAPVWLSLRESESMPRPGEMKQLTACATWQFFFSTSKDCCLFRIPIRVRNCGDFFVYFLQPTQGCMGYCAEVVSDARPQTCDAEGMEIEGVCTVSPPLPSIPEVVAEMIKGSIYLRCTFGIPSANSSVGFIVTWSRLSPEGVKEELTRETAVHTFSLLELDGINVRLGDRVYCSSSSFFMEKPDIQSSSVESKEFFAGIKIHPETYDISEDGKEYRLTIESTIPIPCPGFSQLKRDCKISLTLYSFVFFWSFHSC
;
A
#
# COMPACT_ATOMS: atom_id res chain seq x y z
N LYS A 1 26.70 -11.07 -49.18
CA LYS A 1 25.55 -11.77 -48.55
C LYS A 1 25.38 -11.16 -47.17
N GLY A 2 24.44 -10.25 -46.98
CA GLY A 2 24.15 -9.68 -45.66
C GLY A 2 23.39 -10.71 -44.82
N CYS A 3 23.86 -11.00 -43.62
CA CYS A 3 23.09 -11.77 -42.64
C CYS A 3 21.88 -10.94 -42.23
N SER A 4 20.69 -11.43 -42.57
CA SER A 4 19.44 -10.96 -41.96
C SER A 4 19.51 -11.29 -40.46
N CYS A 5 19.48 -10.27 -39.59
CA CYS A 5 19.34 -10.47 -38.16
C CYS A 5 17.92 -10.99 -37.92
N SER A 6 17.77 -12.31 -37.79
CA SER A 6 16.51 -12.92 -37.40
C SER A 6 16.18 -12.46 -35.98
N THR A 7 15.24 -11.53 -35.86
CA THR A 7 14.70 -11.07 -34.58
C THR A 7 14.07 -12.25 -33.86
N VAL A 8 14.64 -12.60 -32.71
CA VAL A 8 14.11 -13.66 -31.84
C VAL A 8 12.75 -13.21 -31.31
N LEU A 9 11.71 -14.02 -31.56
CA LEU A 9 10.32 -13.61 -31.36
C LEU A 9 10.06 -13.23 -29.90
N GLU A 10 10.50 -14.07 -28.95
CA GLU A 10 10.32 -13.86 -27.52
C GLU A 10 11.06 -12.65 -26.95
N CYS A 11 12.10 -12.17 -27.62
CA CYS A 11 12.84 -10.96 -27.24
C CYS A 11 12.24 -9.68 -27.83
N SER A 12 11.26 -9.80 -28.72
CA SER A 12 10.61 -8.67 -29.37
C SER A 12 9.39 -8.19 -28.53
N PRO A 13 8.97 -6.92 -28.65
CA PRO A 13 7.73 -6.45 -28.04
C PRO A 13 6.54 -7.32 -28.46
N GLY A 14 5.79 -7.85 -27.48
CA GLY A 14 4.68 -8.78 -27.71
C GLY A 14 5.07 -10.26 -27.85
N GLY A 15 6.37 -10.58 -27.83
CA GLY A 15 6.88 -11.96 -27.84
C GLY A 15 6.86 -12.67 -26.49
N HIS A 16 6.67 -11.91 -25.41
CA HIS A 16 6.57 -12.39 -24.04
C HIS A 16 5.47 -11.62 -23.30
N GLN A 17 4.95 -12.22 -22.24
CA GLN A 17 4.02 -11.59 -21.31
C GLN A 17 4.80 -10.96 -20.15
N ILE A 18 4.27 -9.88 -19.59
CA ILE A 18 4.83 -9.28 -18.39
C ILE A 18 4.16 -9.92 -17.17
N LEU A 19 4.95 -10.59 -16.34
CA LEU A 19 4.49 -11.15 -15.08
C LEU A 19 4.79 -10.14 -13.97
N GLN A 20 3.84 -9.24 -13.73
CA GLN A 20 3.96 -8.12 -12.79
C GLN A 20 3.10 -8.35 -11.56
N SER A 21 3.75 -8.45 -10.40
CA SER A 21 3.07 -8.44 -9.10
C SER A 21 4.08 -8.09 -8.00
N PRO A 22 3.83 -7.06 -7.18
CA PRO A 22 4.63 -6.72 -6.00
C PRO A 22 4.87 -7.89 -5.06
N TYR A 23 3.84 -8.73 -4.87
CA TYR A 23 3.89 -9.83 -3.93
C TYR A 23 4.87 -10.92 -4.34
N ARG A 24 5.30 -10.98 -5.61
CA ARG A 24 6.29 -11.96 -6.10
C ARG A 24 7.71 -11.71 -5.61
N SER A 25 7.96 -10.58 -4.94
CA SER A 25 9.28 -10.26 -4.38
C SER A 25 9.71 -11.31 -3.35
N VAL A 26 10.99 -11.68 -3.38
CA VAL A 26 11.61 -12.50 -2.33
C VAL A 26 11.53 -11.85 -0.95
N ASP A 27 11.44 -10.52 -0.88
CA ASP A 27 11.37 -9.77 0.37
C ASP A 27 9.95 -9.72 0.96
N PHE A 28 8.93 -10.16 0.21
CA PHE A 28 7.55 -10.11 0.66
C PHE A 28 7.19 -11.33 1.54
N ASP A 29 6.98 -11.10 2.83
CA ASP A 29 6.48 -12.11 3.76
C ASP A 29 4.96 -12.33 3.58
N SER A 30 4.60 -13.57 3.26
CA SER A 30 3.26 -14.03 2.96
C SER A 30 2.56 -14.67 4.18
N SER A 31 3.24 -14.72 5.33
CA SER A 31 2.69 -15.29 6.57
C SER A 31 1.38 -14.63 6.99
N GLN A 32 1.24 -13.32 6.82
CA GLN A 32 0.03 -12.58 7.15
C GLN A 32 -1.13 -12.88 6.19
N LEU A 33 -0.85 -13.04 4.89
CA LEU A 33 -1.87 -13.39 3.90
C LEU A 33 -2.52 -14.75 4.19
N GLN A 34 -1.78 -15.67 4.80
CA GLN A 34 -2.31 -16.99 5.16
C GLN A 34 -3.35 -16.93 6.30
N GLN A 35 -3.31 -15.89 7.13
CA GLN A 35 -4.19 -15.76 8.29
C GLN A 35 -5.44 -14.92 7.98
N SER A 36 -5.33 -13.91 7.11
CA SER A 36 -6.38 -12.92 6.88
C SER A 36 -7.00 -12.96 5.47
N ALA A 37 -6.27 -13.43 4.45
CA ALA A 37 -6.69 -13.34 3.05
C ALA A 37 -6.10 -14.44 2.16
N ILE A 38 -6.44 -15.71 2.45
CA ILE A 38 -5.95 -16.89 1.72
C ILE A 38 -6.21 -16.79 0.20
N GLN A 39 -7.25 -16.07 -0.21
CA GLN A 39 -7.59 -15.87 -1.63
C GLN A 39 -6.59 -14.98 -2.38
N ASP A 40 -5.77 -14.21 -1.68
CA ASP A 40 -4.77 -13.29 -2.26
C ASP A 40 -3.39 -13.94 -2.44
N LEU A 41 -3.24 -15.23 -2.08
CA LEU A 41 -2.03 -16.01 -2.33
C LEU A 41 -1.81 -16.20 -3.84
N ILE A 42 -0.57 -16.03 -4.27
CA ILE A 42 -0.13 -16.35 -5.62
C ILE A 42 -0.11 -17.87 -5.81
N CYS A 43 -0.99 -18.32 -6.71
CA CYS A 43 -1.07 -19.70 -7.17
C CYS A 43 -0.87 -19.77 -8.70
N ASP A 44 0.35 -20.05 -9.15
CA ASP A 44 0.69 -20.18 -10.58
C ASP A 44 0.25 -21.52 -11.20
N HIS A 45 -0.59 -22.29 -10.51
CA HIS A 45 -1.24 -23.48 -11.07
C HIS A 45 -2.09 -23.16 -12.30
N SER A 46 -2.63 -21.93 -12.37
CA SER A 46 -3.44 -21.45 -13.50
C SER A 46 -2.63 -20.63 -14.51
N LEU A 47 -1.31 -20.51 -14.33
CA LEU A 47 -0.44 -19.75 -15.23
C LEU A 47 -0.37 -20.45 -16.60
N ALA A 48 -0.71 -19.72 -17.66
CA ALA A 48 -0.63 -20.27 -19.01
C ALA A 48 0.84 -20.57 -19.37
N PRO A 49 1.13 -21.68 -20.08
CA PRO A 49 2.48 -21.92 -20.58
C PRO A 49 2.91 -20.82 -21.57
N GLY A 50 4.08 -20.23 -21.39
CA GLY A 50 4.52 -19.13 -22.24
C GLY A 50 5.82 -18.48 -21.83
N TRP A 51 6.29 -17.52 -22.62
CA TRP A 51 7.43 -16.67 -22.29
C TRP A 51 6.98 -15.51 -21.40
N TYR A 52 7.66 -15.35 -20.27
CA TYR A 52 7.38 -14.32 -19.28
C TYR A 52 8.63 -13.51 -18.98
N ARG A 53 8.44 -12.21 -18.75
CA ARG A 53 9.42 -11.31 -18.15
C ARG A 53 8.89 -10.85 -16.80
N PHE A 54 9.70 -10.96 -15.76
CA PHE A 54 9.30 -10.52 -14.43
C PHE A 54 9.51 -9.02 -14.27
N MET A 55 8.54 -8.37 -13.63
CA MET A 55 8.63 -6.98 -13.21
C MET A 55 8.09 -6.87 -11.79
N ILE A 56 8.84 -6.18 -10.93
CA ILE A 56 8.42 -5.86 -9.57
C ILE A 56 8.40 -4.34 -9.46
N PHE A 57 7.24 -3.75 -9.16
CA PHE A 57 7.05 -2.30 -9.09
C PHE A 57 7.60 -1.54 -10.31
N ASP A 58 7.28 -2.02 -11.52
CA ASP A 58 7.77 -1.47 -12.81
C ASP A 58 9.30 -1.48 -12.99
N LYS A 59 10.04 -2.16 -12.10
CA LYS A 59 11.48 -2.41 -12.24
C LYS A 59 11.75 -3.80 -12.82
N PRO A 60 12.82 -3.97 -13.63
CA PRO A 60 13.26 -5.28 -14.07
C PRO A 60 13.54 -6.21 -12.90
N ALA A 61 12.98 -7.41 -12.97
CA ALA A 61 13.20 -8.44 -11.98
C ALA A 61 13.55 -9.77 -12.65
N GLU A 62 14.26 -10.62 -11.94
CA GLU A 62 14.73 -11.92 -12.40
C GLU A 62 14.31 -13.01 -11.40
N MET A 63 14.20 -14.26 -11.85
CA MET A 63 13.98 -15.35 -10.90
C MET A 63 15.21 -15.49 -9.99
N PRO A 64 15.03 -15.56 -8.66
CA PRO A 64 16.16 -15.69 -7.75
C PRO A 64 16.91 -17.00 -7.99
N THR A 65 18.24 -16.92 -7.95
CA THR A 65 19.11 -18.10 -8.13
C THR A 65 19.49 -18.79 -6.82
N LYS A 66 19.03 -18.23 -5.70
CA LYS A 66 19.23 -18.75 -4.35
C LYS A 66 17.91 -19.29 -3.80
N CYS A 67 18.02 -20.25 -2.89
CA CYS A 67 16.86 -20.82 -2.22
C CYS A 67 16.11 -19.74 -1.44
N VAL A 68 14.82 -19.62 -1.71
CA VAL A 68 13.90 -18.70 -1.02
C VAL A 68 13.25 -19.43 0.16
N GLU A 69 13.03 -18.74 1.28
CA GLU A 69 12.33 -19.27 2.45
C GLU A 69 10.83 -19.49 2.17
N MET A 70 10.23 -20.44 2.89
CA MET A 70 8.78 -20.66 2.80
C MET A 70 8.00 -19.41 3.18
N ASN A 71 6.78 -19.27 2.64
CA ASN A 71 5.92 -18.12 2.90
C ASN A 71 6.49 -16.79 2.41
N HIS A 72 7.32 -16.81 1.36
CA HIS A 72 7.75 -15.61 0.65
C HIS A 72 7.15 -15.57 -0.77
N CYS A 73 7.33 -14.45 -1.46
CA CYS A 73 6.87 -14.26 -2.85
C CYS A 73 5.35 -14.39 -3.03
N GLY A 74 4.59 -14.05 -1.99
CA GLY A 74 3.13 -14.07 -2.01
C GLY A 74 2.56 -15.48 -2.04
N THR A 75 3.34 -16.52 -1.71
CA THR A 75 2.94 -17.92 -1.83
C THR A 75 3.44 -18.76 -0.65
N GLN A 76 2.85 -19.94 -0.45
CA GLN A 76 3.31 -20.91 0.55
C GLN A 76 4.56 -21.67 0.09
N ALA A 77 4.63 -21.95 -1.20
CA ALA A 77 5.69 -22.74 -1.83
C ALA A 77 6.40 -21.90 -2.89
N PRO A 78 7.42 -21.12 -2.51
CA PRO A 78 8.12 -20.25 -3.44
C PRO A 78 8.97 -21.04 -4.43
N VAL A 79 8.88 -20.65 -5.70
CA VAL A 79 9.58 -21.27 -6.82
C VAL A 79 10.71 -20.36 -7.29
N TRP A 80 11.94 -20.87 -7.25
CA TRP A 80 13.18 -20.15 -7.57
C TRP A 80 13.98 -20.92 -8.63
N LEU A 81 14.97 -20.27 -9.26
CA LEU A 81 15.79 -20.87 -10.31
C LEU A 81 16.99 -21.60 -9.70
N SER A 82 17.02 -22.94 -9.79
CA SER A 82 18.15 -23.72 -9.31
C SER A 82 19.21 -23.85 -10.40
N LEU A 83 20.39 -23.32 -10.10
CA LEU A 83 21.60 -23.53 -10.89
C LEU A 83 22.47 -24.57 -10.18
N ARG A 84 22.80 -25.66 -10.88
CA ARG A 84 23.84 -26.59 -10.40
C ARG A 84 25.21 -25.92 -10.45
N GLU A 85 26.21 -26.45 -9.73
CA GLU A 85 27.57 -25.89 -9.72
C GLU A 85 28.20 -25.73 -11.12
N SER A 86 27.84 -26.60 -12.06
CA SER A 86 28.30 -26.53 -13.46
C SER A 86 27.42 -25.67 -14.38
N GLU A 87 26.26 -25.23 -13.89
CA GLU A 87 25.29 -24.45 -14.64
C GLU A 87 25.45 -22.95 -14.34
N SER A 88 25.11 -22.13 -15.34
CA SER A 88 25.17 -20.67 -15.25
C SER A 88 24.06 -20.08 -16.10
N MET A 89 23.69 -18.84 -15.79
CA MET A 89 22.75 -18.09 -16.60
C MET A 89 23.18 -18.04 -18.08
N PRO A 90 22.22 -17.98 -19.03
CA PRO A 90 22.52 -17.91 -20.46
C PRO A 90 23.28 -16.62 -20.80
N ARG A 91 24.26 -16.72 -21.70
CA ARG A 91 24.92 -15.54 -22.27
C ARG A 91 23.98 -14.78 -23.21
N PRO A 92 24.21 -13.49 -23.50
CA PRO A 92 23.38 -12.74 -24.44
C PRO A 92 23.13 -13.48 -25.76
N GLY A 93 21.86 -13.63 -26.14
CA GLY A 93 21.39 -14.36 -27.31
C GLY A 93 21.19 -15.87 -27.13
N GLU A 94 21.74 -16.45 -26.06
CA GLU A 94 21.65 -17.87 -25.72
C GLU A 94 20.32 -18.21 -25.03
N MET A 95 19.84 -19.43 -25.25
CA MET A 95 18.75 -20.04 -24.50
C MET A 95 19.26 -21.32 -23.85
N LYS A 96 18.98 -21.48 -22.56
CA LYS A 96 19.33 -22.67 -21.77
C LYS A 96 18.08 -23.28 -21.15
N GLN A 97 18.04 -24.60 -21.11
CA GLN A 97 17.09 -25.33 -20.29
C GLN A 97 17.66 -25.47 -18.88
N LEU A 98 16.89 -25.02 -17.89
CA LEU A 98 17.27 -25.00 -16.47
C LEU A 98 16.15 -25.62 -15.63
N THR A 99 16.39 -25.75 -14.33
CA THR A 99 15.40 -26.30 -13.39
C THR A 99 14.97 -25.23 -12.40
N ALA A 100 13.68 -24.94 -12.33
CA ALA A 100 13.10 -24.23 -11.21
C ALA A 100 12.78 -25.21 -10.08
N CYS A 101 12.96 -24.77 -8.84
CA CYS A 101 12.76 -25.56 -7.64
C CYS A 101 11.74 -24.89 -6.74
N ALA A 102 10.82 -25.67 -6.17
CA ALA A 102 9.92 -25.20 -5.13
C ALA A 102 10.47 -25.57 -3.75
N THR A 103 10.56 -24.58 -2.87
CA THR A 103 10.90 -24.77 -1.46
C THR A 103 9.71 -25.29 -0.69
N TRP A 104 9.91 -26.34 0.13
CA TRP A 104 8.91 -26.83 1.07
C TRP A 104 9.55 -27.43 2.34
N GLN A 105 8.81 -27.36 3.44
CA GLN A 105 9.15 -27.97 4.73
C GLN A 105 7.94 -28.72 5.26
N PHE A 106 8.15 -29.98 5.66
CA PHE A 106 7.11 -30.77 6.30
C PHE A 106 6.99 -30.40 7.78
N PHE A 107 5.76 -30.31 8.29
CA PHE A 107 5.44 -29.91 9.68
C PHE A 107 6.16 -30.69 10.79
N PHE A 108 6.71 -31.87 10.50
CA PHE A 108 7.43 -32.72 11.44
C PHE A 108 8.94 -32.85 11.15
N SER A 109 9.46 -32.09 10.18
CA SER A 109 10.87 -32.11 9.81
C SER A 109 11.53 -30.76 10.13
N THR A 110 12.71 -30.83 10.74
CA THR A 110 13.61 -29.68 10.89
C THR A 110 14.43 -29.41 9.63
N SER A 111 14.43 -30.33 8.66
CA SER A 111 15.09 -30.14 7.37
C SER A 111 14.15 -29.49 6.36
N LYS A 112 14.55 -28.33 5.87
CA LYS A 112 13.96 -27.64 4.72
C LYS A 112 14.49 -28.27 3.44
N ASP A 113 13.61 -28.67 2.53
CA ASP A 113 14.02 -29.05 1.18
C ASP A 113 13.75 -27.88 0.22
N CYS A 114 14.84 -27.20 -0.15
CA CYS A 114 14.83 -26.10 -1.09
C CYS A 114 14.43 -26.52 -2.52
N CYS A 115 14.44 -27.81 -2.86
CA CYS A 115 14.09 -28.30 -4.17
C CYS A 115 13.30 -29.61 -4.10
N LEU A 116 12.20 -29.57 -3.34
CA LEU A 116 11.29 -30.70 -3.23
C LEU A 116 10.62 -30.99 -4.58
N PHE A 117 10.10 -29.96 -5.24
CA PHE A 117 9.53 -30.05 -6.57
C PHE A 117 10.46 -29.43 -7.61
N ARG A 118 10.67 -30.14 -8.73
CA ARG A 118 11.49 -29.72 -9.85
C ARG A 118 10.62 -29.42 -11.06
N ILE A 119 10.75 -28.23 -11.62
CA ILE A 119 9.97 -27.76 -12.74
C ILE A 119 10.94 -27.40 -13.87
N PRO A 120 10.87 -28.06 -15.04
CA PRO A 120 11.73 -27.73 -16.16
C PRO A 120 11.34 -26.37 -16.75
N ILE A 121 12.29 -25.46 -16.88
CA ILE A 121 12.08 -24.15 -17.50
C ILE A 121 13.11 -23.90 -18.60
N ARG A 122 12.83 -22.94 -19.48
CA ARG A 122 13.83 -22.42 -20.42
C ARG A 122 14.06 -20.95 -20.14
N VAL A 123 15.32 -20.55 -20.10
CA VAL A 123 15.71 -19.16 -19.86
C VAL A 123 16.44 -18.66 -21.09
N ARG A 124 16.05 -17.50 -21.60
CA ARG A 124 16.72 -16.84 -22.72
C ARG A 124 17.19 -15.46 -22.31
N ASN A 125 18.43 -15.16 -22.66
CA ASN A 125 19.01 -13.83 -22.46
C ASN A 125 18.81 -13.01 -23.74
N CYS A 126 18.00 -11.95 -23.67
CA CYS A 126 17.71 -11.06 -24.79
C CYS A 126 18.73 -9.92 -24.92
N GLY A 127 19.80 -9.92 -24.12
CA GLY A 127 20.80 -8.85 -24.02
C GLY A 127 20.52 -7.98 -22.80
N ASP A 128 19.39 -7.27 -22.83
CA ASP A 128 19.03 -6.28 -21.79
C ASP A 128 18.15 -6.87 -20.68
N PHE A 129 17.56 -8.04 -20.90
CA PHE A 129 16.67 -8.72 -19.96
C PHE A 129 16.62 -10.22 -20.22
N PHE A 130 16.17 -10.98 -19.23
CA PHE A 130 15.83 -12.40 -19.38
C PHE A 130 14.34 -12.61 -19.61
N VAL A 131 14.03 -13.61 -20.42
CA VAL A 131 12.68 -14.17 -20.52
C VAL A 131 12.70 -15.64 -20.12
N TYR A 132 11.64 -16.06 -19.46
CA TYR A 132 11.50 -17.38 -18.86
C TYR A 132 10.30 -18.07 -19.48
N PHE A 133 10.51 -19.24 -20.07
CA PHE A 133 9.43 -20.09 -20.51
C PHE A 133 8.89 -20.85 -19.29
N LEU A 134 7.78 -20.37 -18.75
CA LEU A 134 7.16 -20.90 -17.54
C LEU A 134 6.03 -21.87 -17.90
N GLN A 135 5.70 -22.74 -16.96
CA GLN A 135 4.63 -23.72 -17.06
C GLN A 135 3.74 -23.62 -15.81
N PRO A 136 2.48 -24.06 -15.87
CA PRO A 136 1.65 -24.12 -14.68
C PRO A 136 2.28 -25.01 -13.60
N THR A 137 2.24 -24.55 -12.35
CA THR A 137 2.82 -25.27 -11.21
C THR A 137 1.94 -26.43 -10.74
N GLN A 138 2.51 -27.41 -10.02
CA GLN A 138 1.75 -28.55 -9.48
C GLN A 138 1.09 -28.21 -8.13
N GLY A 139 -0.13 -27.68 -8.15
CA GLY A 139 -0.78 -27.13 -6.96
C GLY A 139 -0.43 -25.66 -6.74
N CYS A 140 -0.82 -25.08 -5.61
CA CYS A 140 -0.61 -23.64 -5.36
C CYS A 140 0.85 -23.36 -4.96
N MET A 141 1.68 -23.10 -5.98
CA MET A 141 3.04 -22.57 -5.85
C MET A 141 3.19 -21.31 -6.70
N GLY A 142 4.11 -20.42 -6.35
CA GLY A 142 4.32 -19.15 -7.04
C GLY A 142 5.77 -18.95 -7.49
N TYR A 143 5.97 -18.53 -8.73
CA TYR A 143 7.27 -18.08 -9.25
C TYR A 143 7.69 -16.76 -8.60
N CYS A 144 8.80 -16.81 -7.87
CA CYS A 144 9.45 -15.67 -7.25
C CYS A 144 10.19 -14.82 -8.28
N ALA A 145 10.37 -13.54 -7.93
CA ALA A 145 11.31 -12.67 -8.59
C ALA A 145 12.06 -11.80 -7.58
N GLU A 146 13.28 -11.40 -7.93
CA GLU A 146 14.10 -10.44 -7.20
C GLU A 146 14.43 -9.27 -8.15
N VAL A 147 14.35 -8.04 -7.64
CA VAL A 147 14.66 -6.85 -8.44
C VAL A 147 16.14 -6.88 -8.83
N VAL A 148 16.44 -6.59 -10.09
CA VAL A 148 17.83 -6.47 -10.54
C VAL A 148 18.40 -5.18 -9.97
N SER A 149 19.17 -5.28 -8.88
CA SER A 149 19.85 -4.13 -8.30
C SER A 149 20.95 -3.66 -9.26
N ASP A 150 20.82 -2.44 -9.77
CA ASP A 150 21.90 -1.77 -10.48
C ASP A 150 23.10 -1.63 -9.53
N ALA A 151 24.07 -2.54 -9.65
CA ALA A 151 25.34 -2.46 -8.95
C ALA A 151 26.20 -1.33 -9.56
N ARG A 152 25.72 -0.09 -9.42
CA ARG A 152 26.59 1.09 -9.38
C ARG A 152 26.56 1.56 -7.92
N PRO A 153 27.71 1.64 -7.25
CA PRO A 153 27.78 2.39 -6.00
C PRO A 153 27.45 3.83 -6.37
N GLN A 154 26.21 4.23 -6.15
CA GLN A 154 25.81 5.63 -6.21
C GLN A 154 26.55 6.30 -5.05
N THR A 155 27.53 7.13 -5.39
CA THR A 155 28.04 8.18 -4.50
C THR A 155 26.84 8.87 -3.87
N CYS A 156 26.76 8.87 -2.54
CA CYS A 156 25.62 9.39 -1.80
C CYS A 156 25.48 10.90 -2.11
N ASP A 157 24.43 11.29 -2.85
CA ASP A 157 24.08 12.70 -3.07
C ASP A 157 23.53 13.32 -1.77
N ALA A 158 23.52 14.66 -1.74
CA ALA A 158 23.60 15.61 -0.61
C ALA A 158 22.64 15.49 0.61
N GLU A 159 21.94 14.37 0.82
CA GLU A 159 20.96 14.20 1.91
C GLU A 159 21.13 12.92 2.74
N GLY A 160 22.20 12.14 2.51
CA GLY A 160 22.54 10.97 3.34
C GLY A 160 23.44 11.33 4.54
N MET A 161 23.10 10.88 5.74
CA MET A 161 23.98 10.95 6.91
C MET A 161 24.77 9.64 7.05
N GLU A 162 26.11 9.72 7.03
CA GLU A 162 26.99 8.59 7.28
C GLU A 162 26.96 8.21 8.77
N ILE A 163 26.61 6.96 9.06
CA ILE A 163 26.91 6.31 10.34
C ILE A 163 27.65 5.01 10.01
N GLU A 164 28.90 4.89 10.47
CA GLU A 164 29.74 3.68 10.37
C GLU A 164 29.94 3.09 8.96
N GLY A 165 29.99 3.93 7.91
CA GLY A 165 30.34 3.49 6.55
C GLY A 165 29.24 2.70 5.83
N VAL A 166 28.01 2.73 6.34
CA VAL A 166 26.81 2.21 5.67
C VAL A 166 25.92 3.41 5.33
N CYS A 167 25.72 3.72 4.04
CA CYS A 167 24.70 4.70 3.63
C CYS A 167 23.31 4.09 3.90
N THR A 168 22.73 4.31 5.09
CA THR A 168 21.30 4.08 5.33
C THR A 168 20.54 5.24 4.73
N VAL A 169 20.08 5.08 3.50
CA VAL A 169 19.11 5.98 2.88
C VAL A 169 17.84 5.90 3.73
N SER A 170 17.38 7.03 4.28
CA SER A 170 16.08 7.11 4.94
C SER A 170 14.98 7.13 3.87
N PRO A 171 13.85 6.44 4.06
CA PRO A 171 12.73 6.52 3.14
C PRO A 171 12.28 7.97 2.93
N PRO A 172 11.86 8.34 1.71
CA PRO A 172 11.43 9.70 1.39
C PRO A 172 10.21 10.08 2.23
N LEU A 173 10.23 11.28 2.80
CA LEU A 173 9.13 11.75 3.65
C LEU A 173 7.84 11.87 2.81
N PRO A 174 6.71 11.29 3.26
CA PRO A 174 5.44 11.45 2.56
C PRO A 174 4.95 12.90 2.61
N SER A 175 4.11 13.27 1.66
CA SER A 175 3.37 14.54 1.67
C SER A 175 2.46 14.61 2.89
N ILE A 176 2.18 15.84 3.37
CA ILE A 176 1.22 16.07 4.45
C ILE A 176 -0.11 15.41 4.08
N PRO A 177 -0.61 14.45 4.89
CA PRO A 177 -1.84 13.77 4.54
C PRO A 177 -3.05 14.70 4.61
N GLU A 178 -3.98 14.52 3.66
CA GLU A 178 -5.24 15.26 3.60
C GLU A 178 -6.41 14.33 3.93
N VAL A 179 -7.24 14.75 4.90
CA VAL A 179 -8.40 13.99 5.38
C VAL A 179 -9.68 14.63 4.84
N VAL A 180 -10.51 13.84 4.15
CA VAL A 180 -11.79 14.26 3.59
C VAL A 180 -12.86 13.21 3.92
N ALA A 181 -14.09 13.63 4.20
CA ALA A 181 -15.19 12.69 4.41
C ALA A 181 -15.92 12.38 3.09
N GLU A 182 -16.13 11.11 2.81
CA GLU A 182 -16.78 10.60 1.60
C GLU A 182 -17.91 9.61 1.95
N MET A 183 -18.93 9.53 1.11
CA MET A 183 -20.03 8.56 1.30
C MET A 183 -19.85 7.38 0.33
N ILE A 184 -19.69 6.19 0.88
CA ILE A 184 -19.46 4.95 0.12
C ILE A 184 -20.55 3.96 0.50
N LYS A 185 -21.38 3.58 -0.49
CA LYS A 185 -22.47 2.58 -0.33
C LYS A 185 -23.45 2.87 0.83
N GLY A 186 -23.62 4.13 1.19
CA GLY A 186 -24.53 4.57 2.26
C GLY A 186 -23.90 4.71 3.64
N SER A 187 -22.64 4.30 3.83
CA SER A 187 -21.82 4.60 5.01
C SER A 187 -20.93 5.81 4.76
N ILE A 188 -20.55 6.52 5.82
CA ILE A 188 -19.62 7.65 5.76
C ILE A 188 -18.23 7.15 6.14
N TYR A 189 -17.23 7.49 5.33
CA TYR A 189 -15.83 7.17 5.58
C TYR A 189 -14.99 8.44 5.60
N LEU A 190 -14.00 8.48 6.47
CA LEU A 190 -12.90 9.42 6.42
C LEU A 190 -11.81 8.83 5.54
N ARG A 191 -11.48 9.53 4.46
CA ARG A 191 -10.43 9.16 3.53
C ARG A 191 -9.20 10.02 3.80
N CYS A 192 -8.11 9.37 4.16
CA CYS A 192 -6.80 10.00 4.27
C CYS A 192 -6.01 9.74 2.98
N THR A 193 -5.49 10.79 2.35
CA THR A 193 -4.69 10.70 1.13
C THR A 193 -3.28 11.22 1.36
N PHE A 194 -2.28 10.49 0.85
CA PHE A 194 -0.86 10.75 1.06
C PHE A 194 -0.06 10.20 -0.13
N GLY A 195 1.15 10.69 -0.35
CA GLY A 195 2.00 10.20 -1.42
C GLY A 195 3.42 10.74 -1.33
N ILE A 196 4.25 10.46 -2.33
CA ILE A 196 5.60 11.03 -2.43
C ILE A 196 5.63 12.08 -3.54
N PRO A 197 6.11 13.31 -3.25
CA PRO A 197 6.19 14.39 -4.23
C PRO A 197 7.04 14.06 -5.48
N SER A 198 8.06 13.20 -5.34
CA SER A 198 8.97 12.76 -6.39
C SER A 198 8.78 11.26 -6.68
N ALA A 199 7.77 10.96 -7.52
CA ALA A 199 7.43 9.59 -7.87
C ALA A 199 8.54 8.89 -8.68
N ASN A 200 9.13 7.84 -8.10
CA ASN A 200 9.76 6.66 -8.76
C ASN A 200 10.33 5.63 -7.74
N SER A 201 10.01 5.74 -6.45
CA SER A 201 10.42 4.76 -5.43
C SER A 201 9.26 3.87 -4.99
N SER A 202 9.52 2.57 -4.96
CA SER A 202 8.60 1.51 -4.54
C SER A 202 8.56 1.44 -3.00
N VAL A 203 7.95 2.44 -2.37
CA VAL A 203 7.79 2.48 -0.91
C VAL A 203 6.43 1.94 -0.50
N GLY A 204 6.35 1.42 0.72
CA GLY A 204 5.08 1.24 1.41
C GLY A 204 4.84 2.39 2.37
N PHE A 205 3.61 2.50 2.85
CA PHE A 205 3.21 3.47 3.86
C PHE A 205 2.69 2.74 5.10
N ILE A 206 2.99 3.30 6.27
CA ILE A 206 2.32 2.93 7.52
C ILE A 206 1.42 4.10 7.86
N VAL A 207 0.12 3.82 7.98
CA VAL A 207 -0.89 4.82 8.25
C VAL A 207 -1.47 4.56 9.64
N THR A 208 -1.47 5.59 10.48
CA THR A 208 -2.08 5.54 11.80
C THR A 208 -3.17 6.58 11.90
N TRP A 209 -4.37 6.15 12.25
CA TRP A 209 -5.48 7.03 12.60
C TRP A 209 -5.49 7.22 14.11
N SER A 210 -5.68 8.47 14.54
CA SER A 210 -5.84 8.80 15.96
C SER A 210 -6.96 9.79 16.18
N ARG A 211 -7.59 9.75 17.35
CA ARG A 211 -8.55 10.76 17.79
C ARG A 211 -8.01 11.52 18.99
N LEU A 212 -8.41 12.79 19.12
CA LEU A 212 -8.11 13.58 20.30
C LEU A 212 -9.13 13.32 21.40
N SER A 213 -8.66 12.88 22.56
CA SER A 213 -9.47 12.73 23.77
C SER A 213 -9.89 14.09 24.33
N PRO A 214 -10.94 14.16 25.17
CA PRO A 214 -11.33 15.39 25.86
C PRO A 214 -10.21 16.00 26.72
N GLU A 215 -9.28 15.19 27.20
CA GLU A 215 -8.11 15.58 27.99
C GLU A 215 -6.95 16.08 27.11
N GLY A 216 -7.12 16.10 25.78
CA GLY A 216 -6.12 16.55 24.82
C GLY A 216 -5.06 15.50 24.47
N VAL A 217 -5.31 14.22 24.80
CA VAL A 217 -4.40 13.10 24.48
C VAL A 217 -4.82 12.46 23.17
N LYS A 218 -3.88 12.16 22.27
CA LYS A 218 -4.19 11.43 21.03
C LYS A 218 -4.25 9.93 21.30
N GLU A 219 -5.40 9.33 21.05
CA GLU A 219 -5.66 7.90 21.16
C GLU A 219 -5.55 7.26 19.78
N GLU A 220 -4.71 6.23 19.63
CA GLU A 220 -4.61 5.46 18.39
C GLU A 220 -5.88 4.62 18.19
N LEU A 221 -6.49 4.75 17.00
CA LEU A 221 -7.67 3.99 16.61
C LEU A 221 -7.29 2.77 15.79
N THR A 222 -6.49 2.98 14.75
CA THR A 222 -6.09 1.93 13.82
C THR A 222 -4.70 2.23 13.26
N ARG A 223 -3.91 1.19 13.06
CA ARG A 223 -2.61 1.26 12.39
C ARG A 223 -2.54 0.18 11.31
N GLU A 224 -2.26 0.59 10.09
CA GLU A 224 -2.23 -0.30 8.92
C GLU A 224 -1.00 -0.07 8.04
N THR A 225 -0.63 -1.11 7.31
CA THR A 225 0.40 -1.05 6.28
C THR A 225 -0.29 -0.95 4.93
N ALA A 226 -0.14 0.18 4.24
CA ALA A 226 -0.78 0.46 2.97
C ALA A 226 0.25 0.52 1.83
N VAL A 227 -0.05 -0.18 0.73
CA VAL A 227 0.69 -0.01 -0.55
C VAL A 227 0.06 1.10 -1.39
N HIS A 228 -1.22 1.38 -1.15
CA HIS A 228 -1.96 2.44 -1.81
C HIS A 228 -1.73 3.79 -1.15
N THR A 229 -1.94 4.86 -1.91
CA THR A 229 -1.78 6.27 -1.50
C THR A 229 -2.99 6.81 -0.73
N PHE A 230 -3.77 5.93 -0.10
CA PHE A 230 -4.92 6.31 0.71
C PHE A 230 -5.27 5.25 1.76
N SER A 231 -5.98 5.69 2.80
CA SER A 231 -6.56 4.88 3.87
C SER A 231 -8.01 5.31 4.14
N LEU A 232 -8.84 4.39 4.63
CA LEU A 232 -10.26 4.64 4.95
C LEU A 232 -10.58 4.27 6.40
N LEU A 233 -11.27 5.16 7.09
CA LEU A 233 -11.78 4.94 8.45
C LEU A 233 -13.29 5.18 8.48
N GLU A 234 -14.08 4.19 8.93
CA GLU A 234 -15.54 4.30 8.96
C GLU A 234 -16.03 5.17 10.13
N LEU A 235 -16.98 6.06 9.86
CA LEU A 235 -17.72 6.82 10.87
C LEU A 235 -18.89 5.95 11.40
N ASP A 236 -18.55 4.97 12.22
CA ASP A 236 -19.47 3.94 12.73
C ASP A 236 -20.13 4.29 14.08
N GLY A 237 -19.69 5.35 14.76
CA GLY A 237 -20.13 5.74 16.09
C GLY A 237 -19.50 4.95 17.24
N ILE A 238 -18.67 3.96 16.94
CA ILE A 238 -17.91 3.15 17.91
C ILE A 238 -16.48 3.69 18.00
N ASN A 239 -15.77 3.70 16.87
CA ASN A 239 -14.39 4.15 16.76
C ASN A 239 -14.32 5.67 16.59
N VAL A 240 -15.20 6.22 15.75
CA VAL A 240 -15.31 7.66 15.51
C VAL A 240 -16.76 8.10 15.61
N ARG A 241 -17.01 9.15 16.40
CA ARG A 241 -18.32 9.76 16.63
C ARG A 241 -18.37 11.18 16.06
N LEU A 242 -19.59 11.65 15.85
CA LEU A 242 -19.82 13.06 15.55
C LEU A 242 -19.35 13.93 16.71
N GLY A 243 -18.53 14.94 16.39
CA GLY A 243 -17.86 15.81 17.35
C GLY A 243 -16.39 15.45 17.59
N ASP A 244 -15.92 14.29 17.14
CA ASP A 244 -14.54 13.87 17.33
C ASP A 244 -13.58 14.67 16.45
N ARG A 245 -12.36 14.87 16.96
CA ARG A 245 -11.23 15.48 16.24
C ARG A 245 -10.25 14.38 15.88
N VAL A 246 -10.09 14.13 14.59
CA VAL A 246 -9.34 12.99 14.04
C VAL A 246 -8.09 13.49 13.32
N TYR A 247 -7.02 12.71 13.41
CA TYR A 247 -5.73 12.94 12.78
C TYR A 247 -5.33 11.68 12.02
N CYS A 248 -4.77 11.86 10.83
CA CYS A 248 -4.15 10.79 10.06
C CYS A 248 -2.65 11.06 10.00
N SER A 249 -1.85 10.08 10.38
CA SER A 249 -0.40 10.14 10.26
C SER A 249 0.10 9.06 9.30
N SER A 250 1.08 9.41 8.47
CA SER A 250 1.69 8.50 7.50
C SER A 250 3.21 8.54 7.61
N SER A 251 3.85 7.39 7.68
CA SER A 251 5.29 7.22 7.43
C SER A 251 5.49 6.35 6.20
N SER A 252 6.64 6.50 5.53
CA SER A 252 7.03 5.65 4.40
C SER A 252 8.12 4.66 4.82
N PHE A 253 8.23 3.55 4.12
CA PHE A 253 9.31 2.58 4.31
C PHE A 253 9.71 1.97 2.96
N PHE A 254 10.95 1.51 2.86
CA PHE A 254 11.37 0.75 1.68
C PHE A 254 10.81 -0.67 1.76
N MET A 255 10.12 -1.13 0.73
CA MET A 255 9.54 -2.48 0.72
C MET A 255 10.59 -3.60 0.90
N GLU A 256 11.84 -3.35 0.50
CA GLU A 256 12.99 -4.25 0.67
C GLU A 256 13.44 -4.37 2.16
N LYS A 257 13.18 -3.34 2.97
CA LYS A 257 13.57 -3.24 4.39
C LYS A 257 12.50 -2.50 5.20
N PRO A 258 11.39 -3.18 5.56
CA PRO A 258 10.28 -2.55 6.29
C PRO A 258 10.65 -2.06 7.70
N ASP A 259 11.77 -2.54 8.25
CA ASP A 259 12.31 -2.09 9.53
C ASP A 259 12.84 -0.65 9.49
N ILE A 260 13.18 -0.14 8.29
CA ILE A 260 13.68 1.22 8.10
C ILE A 260 12.51 2.10 7.63
N GLN A 261 12.00 2.92 8.56
CA GLN A 261 10.84 3.79 8.35
C GLN A 261 11.27 5.26 8.38
N SER A 262 10.60 6.10 7.60
CA SER A 262 10.74 7.55 7.72
C SER A 262 10.13 8.04 9.04
N SER A 263 10.38 9.31 9.36
CA SER A 263 9.54 10.00 10.33
C SER A 263 8.09 10.05 9.84
N SER A 264 7.16 10.08 10.79
CA SER A 264 5.73 10.20 10.51
C SER A 264 5.34 11.65 10.23
N VAL A 265 4.56 11.88 9.17
CA VAL A 265 3.95 13.17 8.85
C VAL A 265 2.47 13.11 9.20
N GLU A 266 1.96 14.13 9.88
CA GLU A 266 0.58 14.17 10.34
C GLU A 266 -0.27 15.17 9.56
N SER A 267 -1.54 14.82 9.36
CA SER A 267 -2.55 15.68 8.75
C SER A 267 -2.88 16.88 9.64
N LYS A 268 -3.57 17.86 9.05
CA LYS A 268 -4.30 18.85 9.85
C LYS A 268 -5.41 18.17 10.64
N GLU A 269 -5.82 18.80 11.75
CA GLU A 269 -6.98 18.36 12.53
C GLU A 269 -8.22 18.29 11.63
N PHE A 270 -8.88 17.13 11.61
CA PHE A 270 -10.16 16.95 10.96
C PHE A 270 -11.27 16.85 12.03
N PHE A 271 -12.16 17.84 12.07
CA PHE A 271 -13.36 17.76 12.91
C PHE A 271 -14.43 16.96 12.17
N ALA A 272 -14.90 15.85 12.75
CA ALA A 272 -15.95 15.02 12.15
C ALA A 272 -17.33 15.45 12.66
N GLY A 273 -18.00 16.39 12.00
CA GLY A 273 -19.32 16.83 12.45
C GLY A 273 -19.89 18.06 11.76
N ILE A 274 -20.85 18.68 12.44
CA ILE A 274 -21.48 19.94 12.02
C ILE A 274 -21.08 21.00 13.05
N LYS A 275 -20.51 22.11 12.58
CA LYS A 275 -20.01 23.20 13.41
C LYS A 275 -20.75 24.50 13.10
N ILE A 276 -21.03 25.28 14.14
CA ILE A 276 -21.66 26.61 14.04
C ILE A 276 -20.58 27.67 14.24
N HIS A 277 -20.53 28.66 13.35
CA HIS A 277 -19.60 29.77 13.41
C HIS A 277 -20.35 31.12 13.45
N PRO A 278 -20.11 31.97 14.47
CA PRO A 278 -19.30 31.70 15.69
C PRO A 278 -20.02 30.76 16.67
N GLU A 279 -19.26 30.09 17.54
CA GLU A 279 -19.79 29.14 18.54
C GLU A 279 -20.64 29.82 19.63
N THR A 280 -20.31 31.06 19.97
CA THR A 280 -21.07 31.92 20.88
C THR A 280 -21.30 33.28 20.26
N TYR A 281 -22.46 33.87 20.52
CA TYR A 281 -22.81 35.20 20.03
C TYR A 281 -23.56 35.97 21.11
N ASP A 282 -23.10 37.18 21.44
CA ASP A 282 -23.83 38.12 22.28
C ASP A 282 -24.78 38.93 21.40
N ILE A 283 -26.06 38.59 21.46
CA ILE A 283 -27.12 39.23 20.69
C ILE A 283 -27.75 40.31 21.57
N SER A 284 -27.72 41.55 21.09
CA SER A 284 -28.42 42.67 21.73
C SER A 284 -29.68 43.05 20.96
N GLU A 285 -30.70 43.57 21.63
CA GLU A 285 -31.91 44.09 21.00
C GLU A 285 -31.66 45.48 20.36
N ASP A 286 -30.63 45.57 19.51
CA ASP A 286 -30.17 46.82 18.89
C ASP A 286 -30.69 47.02 17.45
N GLY A 287 -31.57 46.12 16.99
CA GLY A 287 -32.14 46.14 15.64
C GLY A 287 -31.15 45.74 14.54
N LYS A 288 -29.96 45.22 14.88
CA LYS A 288 -29.01 44.69 13.89
C LYS A 288 -29.32 43.25 13.52
N GLU A 289 -28.96 42.88 12.29
CA GLU A 289 -29.01 41.48 11.84
C GLU A 289 -27.74 40.73 12.28
N TYR A 290 -27.93 39.56 12.85
CA TYR A 290 -26.87 38.67 13.31
C TYR A 290 -26.79 37.44 12.39
N ARG A 291 -25.61 37.14 11.86
CA ARG A 291 -25.40 36.04 10.90
C ARG A 291 -24.74 34.84 11.58
N LEU A 292 -25.43 33.70 11.56
CA LEU A 292 -24.93 32.40 12.01
C LEU A 292 -24.62 31.52 10.79
N THR A 293 -23.43 30.93 10.73
CA THR A 293 -23.01 30.04 9.64
C THR A 293 -22.91 28.62 10.15
N ILE A 294 -23.46 27.66 9.41
CA ILE A 294 -23.44 26.23 9.76
C ILE A 294 -22.63 25.51 8.70
N GLU A 295 -21.61 24.81 9.13
CA GLU A 295 -20.66 24.11 8.27
C GLU A 295 -20.66 22.63 8.64
N SER A 296 -20.85 21.76 7.64
CA SER A 296 -20.77 20.31 7.81
C SER A 296 -19.52 19.80 7.14
N THR A 297 -18.64 19.15 7.91
CA THR A 297 -17.44 18.49 7.37
C THR A 297 -17.71 17.05 6.95
N ILE A 298 -18.88 16.51 7.32
CA ILE A 298 -19.33 15.17 6.93
C ILE A 298 -20.53 15.23 5.98
N PRO A 299 -20.66 14.29 5.04
CA PRO A 299 -21.85 14.14 4.20
C PRO A 299 -23.11 13.84 5.05
N ILE A 300 -24.25 14.42 4.67
CA ILE A 300 -25.54 14.16 5.32
C ILE A 300 -26.31 13.14 4.46
N PRO A 301 -26.47 11.88 4.91
CA PRO A 301 -27.23 10.89 4.16
C PRO A 301 -28.72 11.22 4.18
N CYS A 302 -29.30 11.43 3.00
CA CYS A 302 -30.74 11.55 2.82
C CYS A 302 -31.28 10.24 2.20
N PRO A 303 -32.18 9.50 2.87
CA PRO A 303 -32.75 8.28 2.31
C PRO A 303 -33.62 8.59 1.09
N GLY A 304 -33.17 8.13 -0.07
CA GLY A 304 -33.83 8.38 -1.36
C GLY A 304 -34.92 7.36 -1.72
N PHE A 305 -35.88 7.06 -0.84
CA PHE A 305 -36.99 6.14 -1.17
C PHE A 305 -38.29 6.43 -0.39
N SER A 306 -38.76 7.68 -0.37
CA SER A 306 -40.18 7.94 -0.14
C SER A 306 -40.67 8.97 -1.15
N GLN A 307 -41.85 8.73 -1.74
CA GLN A 307 -42.47 9.58 -2.76
C GLN A 307 -42.86 10.98 -2.27
N LEU A 308 -42.41 11.38 -1.07
CA LEU A 308 -42.58 12.71 -0.49
C LEU A 308 -41.21 13.40 -0.44
N LYS A 309 -40.91 14.11 -1.52
CA LYS A 309 -39.65 14.81 -1.84
C LYS A 309 -39.24 15.95 -0.86
N ARG A 310 -39.62 15.92 0.42
CA ARG A 310 -39.55 17.10 1.32
C ARG A 310 -38.95 16.90 2.72
N ASP A 311 -38.48 15.71 3.11
CA ASP A 311 -38.18 15.46 4.53
C ASP A 311 -36.71 15.28 4.91
N CYS A 312 -35.74 15.57 4.03
CA CYS A 312 -34.35 15.69 4.49
C CYS A 312 -34.13 17.07 5.14
N LYS A 313 -34.41 17.15 6.44
CA LYS A 313 -34.30 18.38 7.24
C LYS A 313 -33.43 18.12 8.47
N ILE A 314 -32.49 19.01 8.73
CA ILE A 314 -31.77 19.08 10.00
C ILE A 314 -32.51 20.08 10.87
N SER A 315 -32.93 19.65 12.06
CA SER A 315 -33.56 20.54 13.05
C SER A 315 -32.51 21.06 14.01
N LEU A 316 -32.49 22.37 14.22
CA LEU A 316 -31.57 23.04 15.12
C LEU A 316 -32.37 23.69 16.25
N THR A 317 -31.98 23.41 17.48
CA THR A 317 -32.59 24.03 18.67
C THR A 317 -31.62 25.08 19.21
N LEU A 318 -32.06 26.33 19.22
CA LEU A 318 -31.30 27.44 19.79
C LEU A 318 -31.78 27.70 21.22
N TYR A 319 -30.85 27.71 22.18
CA TYR A 319 -31.13 28.08 23.56
C TYR A 319 -30.63 29.51 23.80
N SER A 320 -31.54 30.40 24.22
CA SER A 320 -31.22 31.79 24.57
C SER A 320 -31.28 31.99 26.09
N PHE A 321 -30.25 32.61 26.67
CA PHE A 321 -30.25 33.04 28.07
C PHE A 321 -30.42 34.57 28.12
N VAL A 322 -31.51 35.04 28.71
CA VAL A 322 -31.78 36.49 28.86
C VAL A 322 -31.30 36.92 30.25
N PHE A 323 -30.25 37.75 30.31
CA PHE A 323 -29.81 38.36 31.56
C PHE A 323 -30.59 39.64 31.84
N PHE A 324 -31.53 39.58 32.80
CA PHE A 324 -32.18 40.79 33.33
C PHE A 324 -31.27 41.44 34.37
N TRP A 325 -30.69 42.60 34.05
CA TRP A 325 -30.12 43.49 35.06
C TRP A 325 -31.28 44.21 35.78
N SER A 326 -31.63 43.73 36.97
CA SER A 326 -32.53 44.47 37.85
C SER A 326 -31.74 45.63 38.47
N PHE A 327 -31.91 46.85 37.96
CA PHE A 327 -31.50 48.05 38.68
C PHE A 327 -32.38 48.17 39.93
N HIS A 328 -31.84 47.82 41.10
CA HIS A 328 -32.36 48.35 42.36
C HIS A 328 -31.93 49.81 42.43
N SER A 329 -32.90 50.72 42.32
CA SER A 329 -32.68 52.13 42.61
C SER A 329 -32.46 52.27 44.12
N CYS A 330 -31.34 52.87 44.52
CA CYS A 330 -31.13 53.37 45.89
C CYS A 330 -32.16 54.44 46.25
#